data_AF-A0A0K1Q8U5-F1
#
_entry.id   AF-A0A0K1Q8U5-F1
#
_cell.length_a   1.000
_cell.length_b   1.000
_cell.length_c   1.000
_cell.angle_alpha   90.00
_cell.angle_beta   90.00
_cell.angle_gamma   90.00
#
_symmetry.space_group_name_H-M   'P 1'
#
loop_
_entity.id
_entity.type
_entity.pdbx_description
1 polymer ?
#
loop_
_entity_poly.entity_id
_entity_poly.type
_entity_poly.pdbx_seq_one_letter_code
_entity_poly.pdbx_strand_id
1 'polypeptide(L)'
;MRRFTPVELAIGVALLGSVAAVAVPAFVRDLHASRFVEPTRGLAEIGAAAVDFAEANGRFPDSAPLTPASPPRGHKEADAPGAWDGPTWTALGFRPVPEGVPHAYAFSFEGSSTAFVAQARGDLDGDGILSTFEVRGYARPGEKPVLMPGMYVESELE
;
A
#
# COMPACT_ATOMS: atom_id res chain seq x y z
N MET A 1 7.56 -13.15 50.75
CA MET A 1 6.49 -12.71 49.84
C MET A 1 6.08 -11.30 50.25
N ARG A 2 6.36 -10.28 49.42
CA ARG A 2 5.98 -8.89 49.71
C ARG A 2 4.46 -8.77 49.59
N ARG A 3 3.78 -8.32 50.65
CA ARG A 3 2.32 -8.13 50.67
C ARG A 3 2.03 -6.72 50.20
N PHE A 4 1.35 -6.57 49.05
CA PHE A 4 0.93 -5.27 48.54
C PHE A 4 -0.23 -4.73 49.38
N THR A 5 -0.22 -3.43 49.67
CA THR A 5 -1.36 -2.77 50.32
C THR A 5 -2.44 -2.40 49.28
N PRO A 6 -3.71 -2.27 49.67
CA PRO A 6 -4.77 -1.81 48.76
C PRO A 6 -4.46 -0.45 48.13
N VAL A 7 -3.80 0.45 48.87
CA VAL A 7 -3.39 1.78 48.39
C VAL A 7 -2.27 1.68 47.35
N GLU A 8 -1.27 0.83 47.58
CA GLU A 8 -0.18 0.60 46.63
C GLU A 8 -0.70 0.03 45.29
N LEU A 9 -1.69 -0.87 45.36
CA LEU A 9 -2.39 -1.38 44.17
C LEU A 9 -3.20 -0.29 43.46
N ALA A 10 -3.96 0.53 44.20
CA ALA A 10 -4.78 1.60 43.62
C ALA A 10 -3.92 2.64 42.88
N ILE A 11 -2.79 3.04 43.46
CA ILE A 11 -1.84 3.96 42.83
C ILE A 11 -1.24 3.32 41.57
N GLY A 12 -0.82 2.04 41.66
CA GLY A 12 -0.28 1.31 40.51
C GLY A 12 -1.26 1.24 39.33
N VAL A 13 -2.52 0.91 39.60
CA VAL A 13 -3.59 0.85 38.58
C VAL A 13 -3.89 2.23 38.00
N ALA A 14 -3.95 3.27 38.83
CA ALA A 14 -4.22 4.64 38.37
C ALA A 14 -3.11 5.16 37.44
N LEU A 15 -1.85 4.90 37.78
CA LEU A 15 -0.70 5.27 36.94
C LEU A 15 -0.71 4.49 35.61
N LEU A 16 -0.92 3.16 35.68
CA LEU A 16 -0.97 2.32 34.50
C LEU A 16 -2.12 2.73 33.56
N GLY A 17 -3.31 2.98 34.12
CA GLY A 17 -4.47 3.44 33.37
C GLY A 17 -4.25 4.79 32.71
N SER A 18 -3.60 5.72 33.40
CA SER A 18 -3.28 7.05 32.84
C SER A 18 -2.31 6.96 31.65
N VAL A 19 -1.28 6.11 31.75
CA VAL A 19 -0.34 5.87 30.63
C VAL A 19 -1.06 5.19 29.46
N ALA A 20 -1.85 4.15 29.73
CA ALA A 20 -2.58 3.41 28.70
C ALA A 20 -3.59 4.31 27.95
N ALA A 21 -4.27 5.22 28.66
CA ALA A 21 -5.23 6.15 28.06
C ALA A 21 -4.63 7.07 26.99
N VAL A 22 -3.33 7.40 27.10
CA VAL A 22 -2.62 8.22 26.10
C VAL A 22 -1.90 7.35 25.08
N ALA A 23 -1.30 6.23 25.52
CA ALA A 23 -0.47 5.40 24.66
C ALA A 23 -1.28 4.58 23.64
N VAL A 24 -2.44 4.02 24.03
CA VAL A 24 -3.23 3.16 23.14
C VAL A 24 -3.74 3.92 21.90
N PRO A 25 -4.37 5.11 22.03
CA PRO A 25 -4.82 5.84 20.84
C PRO A 25 -3.68 6.28 19.92
N ALA A 26 -2.53 6.67 20.50
CA ALA A 26 -1.35 7.04 19.71
C ALA A 26 -0.80 5.84 18.93
N PHE A 27 -0.65 4.68 19.59
CA PHE A 27 -0.18 3.46 18.97
C PHE A 27 -1.09 2.99 17.82
N VAL A 28 -2.40 3.00 18.02
CA VAL A 28 -3.37 2.63 16.96
C VAL A 28 -3.24 3.56 15.76
N ARG A 29 -3.15 4.88 15.98
CA ARG A 29 -2.98 5.85 14.89
C ARG A 29 -1.68 5.61 14.11
N ASP A 30 -0.58 5.35 14.80
CA ASP A 30 0.72 5.16 14.16
C ASP A 30 0.77 3.85 13.37
N LEU A 31 0.09 2.79 13.85
CA LEU A 31 -0.10 1.55 13.09
C LEU A 31 -0.91 1.77 11.81
N HIS A 32 -2.02 2.51 11.89
CA HIS A 32 -2.83 2.84 10.71
C HIS A 32 -2.01 3.66 9.71
N ALA A 33 -1.30 4.69 10.16
CA ALA A 33 -0.45 5.50 9.29
C ALA A 33 0.65 4.68 8.58
N SER A 34 1.26 3.71 9.28
CA SER A 34 2.29 2.83 8.69
C SER A 34 1.74 1.92 7.59
N ARG A 35 0.46 1.53 7.64
CA ARG A 35 -0.16 0.61 6.69
C ARG A 35 -0.35 1.26 5.31
N PHE A 36 -0.60 2.57 5.28
CA PHE A 36 -0.81 3.32 4.03
C PHE A 36 0.47 3.65 3.26
N VAL A 37 1.65 3.57 3.89
CA VAL A 37 2.90 4.00 3.25
C VAL A 37 3.23 3.17 2.01
N GLU A 38 3.08 1.86 2.09
CA GLU A 38 3.40 0.93 1.00
C GLU A 38 2.54 1.17 -0.26
N PRO A 39 1.19 1.16 -0.19
CA PRO A 39 0.36 1.36 -1.37
C PRO A 39 0.45 2.79 -1.91
N THR A 40 0.50 3.80 -1.04
CA THR A 40 0.54 5.20 -1.48
C THR A 40 1.85 5.54 -2.19
N ARG A 41 2.99 5.11 -1.64
CA ARG A 41 4.30 5.24 -2.26
C ARG A 41 4.36 4.45 -3.57
N GLY A 42 3.93 3.19 -3.55
CA GLY A 42 4.01 2.33 -4.73
C GLY A 42 3.17 2.86 -5.90
N LEU A 43 1.93 3.30 -5.65
CA LEU A 43 1.08 3.89 -6.67
C LEU A 43 1.56 5.25 -7.18
N ALA A 44 2.20 6.06 -6.32
CA ALA A 44 2.82 7.30 -6.76
C ALA A 44 3.99 7.03 -7.72
N GLU A 45 4.83 6.03 -7.42
CA GLU A 45 5.94 5.61 -8.29
C GLU A 45 5.42 5.04 -9.63
N ILE A 46 4.43 4.14 -9.59
CA ILE A 46 3.80 3.59 -10.79
C ILE A 46 3.18 4.71 -11.64
N GLY A 47 2.44 5.63 -11.01
CA GLY A 47 1.76 6.72 -11.71
C GLY A 47 2.74 7.66 -12.42
N ALA A 48 3.84 8.03 -11.76
CA ALA A 48 4.90 8.84 -12.36
C ALA A 48 5.58 8.10 -13.53
N ALA A 49 5.98 6.84 -13.31
CA ALA A 49 6.63 6.05 -14.35
C ALA A 49 5.71 5.80 -15.57
N ALA A 50 4.40 5.63 -15.35
CA ALA A 50 3.43 5.46 -16.42
C ALA A 50 3.30 6.73 -17.29
N VAL A 51 3.31 7.91 -16.67
CA VAL A 51 3.31 9.20 -17.38
C VAL A 51 4.59 9.36 -18.19
N ASP A 52 5.76 9.12 -17.59
CA ASP A 52 7.06 9.20 -18.27
C ASP A 52 7.14 8.23 -19.45
N PHE A 53 6.66 7.00 -19.26
CA PHE A 53 6.61 6.00 -20.32
C PHE A 53 5.69 6.45 -21.46
N ALA A 54 4.52 7.02 -21.15
CA ALA A 54 3.59 7.50 -22.16
C ALA A 54 4.10 8.73 -22.92
N GLU A 55 4.85 9.62 -22.26
CA GLU A 55 5.53 10.74 -22.93
C GLU A 55 6.55 10.25 -23.95
N ALA A 56 7.30 9.18 -23.64
CA ALA A 56 8.32 8.63 -24.53
C ALA A 56 7.76 7.76 -25.67
N ASN A 57 6.67 7.01 -25.41
CA ASN A 57 6.18 5.97 -26.33
C ASN A 57 4.84 6.32 -27.01
N GLY A 58 4.17 7.40 -26.59
CA GLY A 58 2.84 7.77 -27.09
C GLY A 58 1.71 6.83 -26.69
N ARG A 59 1.95 5.94 -25.72
CA ARG A 59 0.99 4.99 -25.14
C ARG A 59 1.40 4.61 -23.72
N PHE A 60 0.46 4.19 -22.87
CA PHE A 60 0.83 3.56 -21.60
C PHE A 60 1.35 2.12 -21.82
N PRO A 61 2.07 1.55 -20.82
CA PRO A 61 2.46 0.15 -20.84
C PRO A 61 1.25 -0.79 -20.99
N ASP A 62 1.52 -2.04 -21.40
CA ASP A 62 0.48 -3.07 -21.45
C ASP A 62 0.05 -3.47 -20.03
N SER A 63 -1.12 -4.07 -19.88
CA SER A 63 -1.63 -4.45 -18.56
C SER A 63 -0.81 -5.56 -17.89
N ALA A 64 -0.62 -5.44 -16.59
CA ALA A 64 -0.13 -6.49 -15.72
C ALA A 64 -1.21 -6.93 -14.71
N PRO A 65 -1.38 -8.25 -14.51
CA PRO A 65 -2.30 -8.76 -13.50
C PRO A 65 -1.81 -8.38 -12.10
N LEU A 66 -2.68 -8.60 -11.12
CA LEU A 66 -2.33 -8.47 -9.71
C LEU A 66 -1.09 -9.32 -9.39
N THR A 67 -0.05 -8.66 -8.87
CA THR A 67 1.26 -9.24 -8.57
C THR A 67 1.63 -8.90 -7.12
N PRO A 68 1.82 -9.90 -6.24
CA PRO A 68 1.45 -11.32 -6.43
C PRO A 68 -0.06 -11.49 -6.70
N ALA A 69 -0.45 -12.64 -7.26
CA ALA A 69 -1.86 -12.91 -7.62
C ALA A 69 -2.82 -12.91 -6.42
N SER A 70 -2.30 -13.13 -5.22
CA SER A 70 -3.01 -12.99 -3.96
C SER A 70 -2.16 -12.17 -3.01
N PRO A 71 -2.68 -11.07 -2.44
CA PRO A 71 -1.94 -10.32 -1.44
C PRO A 71 -1.74 -11.18 -0.18
N PRO A 72 -0.64 -10.95 0.56
CA PRO A 72 -0.43 -11.53 1.89
C PRO A 72 -1.58 -11.21 2.84
N ARG A 73 -1.86 -12.11 3.78
CA ARG A 73 -3.04 -12.03 4.68
C ARG A 73 -2.66 -11.86 6.14
N GLY A 74 -2.92 -10.70 6.72
CA GLY A 74 -2.64 -10.41 8.14
C GLY A 74 -1.15 -10.39 8.50
N HIS A 75 -0.25 -10.58 7.54
CA HIS A 75 1.19 -10.58 7.73
C HIS A 75 1.90 -10.20 6.43
N LYS A 76 3.20 -9.89 6.54
CA LYS A 76 4.04 -9.60 5.38
C LYS A 76 4.67 -10.88 4.85
N GLU A 77 4.68 -11.03 3.53
CA GLU A 77 5.33 -12.15 2.85
C GLU A 77 6.30 -11.62 1.80
N ALA A 78 7.36 -12.39 1.53
CA ALA A 78 8.27 -12.09 0.44
C ALA A 78 7.77 -12.78 -0.83
N ASP A 79 7.73 -12.03 -1.93
CA ASP A 79 7.36 -12.58 -3.22
C ASP A 79 8.36 -13.62 -3.75
N ALA A 80 7.84 -14.52 -4.59
CA ALA A 80 8.68 -15.44 -5.34
C ALA A 80 9.71 -14.69 -6.20
N PRO A 81 10.93 -15.23 -6.36
CA PRO A 81 11.92 -14.66 -7.26
C PRO A 81 11.35 -14.45 -8.67
N GLY A 82 11.63 -13.29 -9.23
CA GLY A 82 11.15 -12.89 -10.57
C GLY A 82 9.66 -12.56 -10.70
N ALA A 83 8.89 -12.48 -9.60
CA ALA A 83 7.47 -12.08 -9.66
C ALA A 83 7.25 -10.71 -10.36
N TRP A 84 8.22 -9.81 -10.24
CA TRP A 84 8.17 -8.44 -10.78
C TRP A 84 8.93 -8.27 -12.10
N ASP A 85 9.38 -9.35 -12.73
CA ASP A 85 10.21 -9.27 -13.95
C ASP A 85 9.35 -9.20 -15.24
N GLY A 86 8.03 -9.08 -15.07
CA GLY A 86 7.09 -8.92 -16.19
C GLY A 86 7.37 -7.66 -17.03
N PRO A 87 6.94 -7.66 -18.32
CA PRO A 87 7.25 -6.57 -19.24
C PRO A 87 6.72 -5.21 -18.76
N THR A 88 5.51 -5.17 -18.19
CA THR A 88 4.91 -3.96 -17.64
C THR A 88 5.67 -3.42 -16.44
N TRP A 89 6.02 -4.29 -15.49
CA TRP A 89 6.77 -3.90 -14.29
C TRP A 89 8.17 -3.42 -14.64
N THR A 90 8.83 -4.09 -15.58
CA THR A 90 10.11 -3.66 -16.15
C THR A 90 10.00 -2.32 -16.86
N ALA A 91 8.95 -2.11 -17.67
CA ALA A 91 8.70 -0.86 -18.39
C ALA A 91 8.45 0.32 -17.43
N LEU A 92 7.79 0.06 -16.30
CA LEU A 92 7.57 1.03 -15.23
C LEU A 92 8.79 1.18 -14.30
N GLY A 93 9.80 0.31 -14.41
CA GLY A 93 10.92 0.25 -13.46
C GLY A 93 10.46 0.01 -12.03
N PHE A 94 9.32 -0.67 -11.84
CA PHE A 94 8.64 -0.76 -10.56
C PHE A 94 8.91 -2.09 -9.85
N ARG A 95 9.23 -2.00 -8.55
CA ARG A 95 9.21 -3.10 -7.60
C ARG A 95 8.87 -2.52 -6.22
N PRO A 96 7.88 -3.07 -5.48
CA PRO A 96 7.44 -2.46 -4.23
C PRO A 96 8.53 -2.46 -3.16
N VAL A 97 9.31 -3.54 -3.10
CA VAL A 97 10.43 -3.74 -2.18
C VAL A 97 11.55 -4.53 -2.87
N PRO A 98 12.81 -4.43 -2.41
CA PRO A 98 13.88 -5.27 -2.92
C PRO A 98 13.55 -6.76 -2.87
N GLU A 99 14.17 -7.55 -3.73
CA GLU A 99 13.93 -8.99 -3.78
C GLU A 99 14.20 -9.67 -2.42
N GLY A 100 13.27 -10.55 -2.01
CA GLY A 100 13.32 -11.25 -0.73
C GLY A 100 12.87 -10.43 0.48
N VAL A 101 12.49 -9.16 0.31
CA VAL A 101 11.95 -8.33 1.40
C VAL A 101 10.44 -8.56 1.53
N PRO A 102 9.91 -8.83 2.74
CA PRO A 102 8.48 -8.98 2.94
C PRO A 102 7.69 -7.67 2.81
N HIS A 103 6.50 -7.75 2.20
CA HIS A 103 5.57 -6.64 2.03
C HIS A 103 4.11 -7.13 2.17
N ALA A 104 3.12 -6.24 2.17
CA ALA A 104 1.72 -6.58 2.50
C ALA A 104 0.73 -6.36 1.33
N TYR A 105 1.16 -5.68 0.27
CA TYR A 105 0.29 -5.31 -0.84
C TYR A 105 0.69 -5.98 -2.15
N ALA A 106 -0.33 -6.34 -2.93
CA ALA A 106 -0.19 -6.69 -4.33
C ALA A 106 -0.57 -5.52 -5.24
N PHE A 107 0.08 -5.41 -6.39
CA PHE A 107 -0.14 -4.30 -7.33
C PHE A 107 -0.61 -4.83 -8.68
N SER A 108 -1.50 -4.10 -9.34
CA SER A 108 -1.92 -4.35 -10.72
C SER A 108 -1.83 -3.06 -11.54
N PHE A 109 -1.69 -3.23 -12.86
CA PHE A 109 -1.67 -2.13 -13.80
C PHE A 109 -2.54 -2.47 -15.00
N GLU A 110 -3.56 -1.67 -15.26
CA GLU A 110 -4.40 -1.79 -16.44
C GLU A 110 -4.13 -0.61 -17.36
N GLY A 111 -3.42 -0.87 -18.46
CA GLY A 111 -2.98 0.17 -19.38
C GLY A 111 -3.63 0.06 -20.75
N SER A 112 -3.79 1.20 -21.42
CA SER A 112 -4.24 1.33 -22.80
C SER A 112 -3.46 2.44 -23.51
N SER A 113 -3.75 2.71 -24.77
CA SER A 113 -3.09 3.80 -25.49
C SER A 113 -3.39 5.20 -24.93
N THR A 114 -4.50 5.38 -24.22
CA THR A 114 -5.01 6.70 -23.81
C THR A 114 -5.31 6.83 -22.33
N ALA A 115 -5.31 5.74 -21.57
CA ALA A 115 -5.57 5.76 -20.13
C ALA A 115 -4.89 4.59 -19.42
N PHE A 116 -4.69 4.74 -18.12
CA PHE A 116 -4.34 3.64 -17.24
C PHE A 116 -5.06 3.73 -15.89
N VAL A 117 -5.15 2.57 -15.24
CA VAL A 117 -5.58 2.40 -13.85
C VAL A 117 -4.53 1.54 -13.17
N ALA A 118 -3.96 2.04 -12.07
CA ALA A 118 -3.04 1.26 -11.23
C ALA A 118 -3.69 1.05 -9.87
N GLN A 119 -3.63 -0.18 -9.36
CA GLN A 119 -4.24 -0.53 -8.09
C GLN A 119 -3.25 -1.21 -7.16
N ALA A 120 -3.41 -0.97 -5.85
CA ALA A 120 -2.74 -1.70 -4.80
C ALA A 120 -3.81 -2.33 -3.89
N ARG A 121 -3.68 -3.62 -3.60
CA ARG A 121 -4.64 -4.40 -2.80
C ARG A 121 -3.91 -5.11 -1.67
N GLY A 122 -4.41 -5.01 -0.44
CA GLY A 122 -3.82 -5.67 0.73
C GLY A 122 -4.90 -6.18 1.68
N ASP A 123 -4.60 -7.29 2.37
CA ASP A 123 -5.41 -7.90 3.42
C ASP A 123 -4.62 -7.80 4.74
N LEU A 124 -4.78 -6.67 5.44
CA LEU A 124 -3.86 -6.30 6.52
C LEU A 124 -4.15 -6.98 7.86
N ASP A 125 -5.37 -7.46 8.07
CA ASP A 125 -5.81 -8.14 9.28
C ASP A 125 -6.13 -9.62 9.05
N GLY A 126 -6.17 -10.08 7.79
CA GLY A 126 -6.25 -11.47 7.39
C GLY A 126 -7.68 -12.02 7.29
N ASP A 127 -8.68 -11.15 7.25
CA ASP A 127 -10.09 -11.56 7.23
C ASP A 127 -10.61 -11.89 5.81
N GLY A 128 -9.83 -11.57 4.78
CA GLY A 128 -10.13 -11.82 3.37
C GLY A 128 -10.81 -10.67 2.64
N ILE A 129 -11.09 -9.55 3.31
CA ILE A 129 -11.52 -8.29 2.71
C ILE A 129 -10.25 -7.50 2.32
N LEU A 130 -10.28 -6.88 1.13
CA LEU A 130 -9.10 -6.19 0.59
C LEU A 130 -9.27 -4.67 0.69
N SER A 131 -8.32 -4.02 1.36
CA SER A 131 -8.13 -2.57 1.19
C SER A 131 -7.60 -2.30 -0.21
N THR A 132 -8.30 -1.47 -0.98
CA THR A 132 -7.96 -1.17 -2.36
C THR A 132 -7.62 0.31 -2.52
N PHE A 133 -6.44 0.58 -3.07
CA PHE A 133 -5.98 1.90 -3.45
C PHE A 133 -5.88 1.97 -4.96
N GLU A 134 -6.22 3.11 -5.53
CA GLU A 134 -6.23 3.27 -6.98
C GLU A 134 -5.81 4.68 -7.40
N VAL A 135 -4.97 4.73 -8.43
CA VAL A 135 -4.66 5.95 -9.18
C VAL A 135 -4.99 5.75 -10.65
N ARG A 136 -5.36 6.83 -11.31
CA ARG A 136 -5.73 6.84 -12.73
C ARG A 136 -4.93 7.89 -13.46
N GLY A 137 -4.69 7.66 -14.74
CA GLY A 137 -4.14 8.69 -15.61
C GLY A 137 -4.66 8.56 -17.04
N TYR A 138 -4.51 9.63 -17.80
CA TYR A 138 -4.95 9.68 -19.19
C TYR A 138 -3.97 10.48 -20.05
N ALA A 139 -3.97 10.18 -21.35
CA ALA A 139 -3.24 10.89 -22.37
C ALA A 139 -4.23 11.33 -23.46
N ARG A 140 -4.19 12.61 -23.81
CA ARG A 140 -4.97 13.17 -24.93
C ARG A 140 -4.06 13.44 -26.11
N PRO A 141 -4.55 13.28 -27.36
CA PRO A 141 -3.75 13.58 -28.53
C PRO A 141 -3.23 15.02 -28.50
N GLY A 142 -1.91 15.18 -28.60
CA GLY A 142 -1.25 16.49 -28.60
C GLY A 142 -1.12 17.17 -27.24
N GLU A 143 -1.57 16.54 -26.16
CA GLU A 143 -1.35 16.99 -24.78
C GLU A 143 -0.36 16.05 -24.07
N LYS A 144 0.28 16.55 -23.02
CA LYS A 144 1.09 15.70 -22.15
C LYS A 144 0.19 14.72 -21.39
N PRO A 145 0.58 13.44 -21.24
CA PRO A 145 -0.08 12.50 -20.34
C PRO A 145 -0.12 13.08 -18.92
N VAL A 146 -1.21 12.85 -18.21
CA VAL A 146 -1.41 13.35 -16.86
C VAL A 146 -1.90 12.25 -15.93
N LEU A 147 -1.36 12.27 -14.70
CA LEU A 147 -1.93 11.57 -13.57
C LEU A 147 -3.13 12.36 -13.05
N MET A 148 -4.27 11.69 -12.84
CA MET A 148 -5.43 12.32 -12.23
C MET A 148 -5.11 12.73 -10.79
N PRO A 149 -5.57 13.90 -10.34
CA PRO A 149 -5.35 14.33 -8.97
C PRO A 149 -6.14 13.43 -8.01
N GLY A 150 -5.47 13.05 -6.92
CA GLY A 150 -6.06 12.23 -5.85
C GLY A 150 -5.79 10.74 -6.00
N MET A 151 -6.17 10.00 -4.96
CA MET A 151 -6.12 8.55 -4.89
C MET A 151 -7.50 8.09 -4.43
N TYR A 152 -8.08 7.14 -5.15
CA TYR A 152 -9.29 6.48 -4.68
C TYR A 152 -8.88 5.40 -3.68
N VAL A 153 -9.60 5.33 -2.56
CA VAL A 153 -9.38 4.30 -1.55
C VAL A 153 -10.73 3.70 -1.18
N GLU A 154 -10.80 2.39 -1.25
CA GLU A 154 -11.97 1.59 -0.87
C GLU A 154 -11.57 0.64 0.26
N SER A 155 -12.44 0.54 1.26
CA SER A 155 -12.19 -0.19 2.51
C SER A 155 -10.94 0.32 3.25
N GLU A 156 -10.90 1.63 3.53
CA GLU A 156 -9.83 2.34 4.28
C GLU A 156 -9.63 1.85 5.73
N LEU A 157 -10.59 1.10 6.26
CA LEU A 157 -10.69 0.82 7.70
C LEU A 157 -10.98 -0.66 7.94
N GLU A 158 -9.89 -1.42 8.00
CA GLU A 158 -9.69 -2.61 8.85
C GLU A 158 -8.32 -2.48 9.57
#